data_AF-A0A2T9XWS7-F1
#
_entry.id   AF-A0A2T9XWS7-F1
#
_cell.length_a   1.000
_cell.length_b   1.000
_cell.length_c   1.000
_cell.angle_alpha   90.00
_cell.angle_beta   90.00
_cell.angle_gamma   90.00
#
_symmetry.space_group_name_H-M   'P 1'
#
loop_
_entity.id
_entity.type
_entity.pdbx_description
1 polymer ?
#
loop_
_entity_poly.entity_id
_entity_poly.type
_entity_poly.pdbx_seq_one_letter_code
_entity_poly.pdbx_strand_id
1 'polypeptide(L)'
;ENGHSGLVKCLVENGADVHANNDQALRSASMSGHLEIVKYLVDSGSNVDAQDGYALRWASANGHFEVVKYLVGNGTNIHEYFNQALESAIWNGHLEVVKYLRNLKNNGKSENGLNLFKSVFNLNYFSNKDQDPK
;
A
#
# COMPACT_ATOMS: atom_id res chain seq x y z
N GLU A 1 -12.98 10.87 -10.41
CA GLU A 1 -11.63 11.05 -10.99
C GLU A 1 -11.65 12.25 -11.93
N ASN A 2 -10.58 13.08 -11.95
CA ASN A 2 -10.34 14.30 -12.75
C ASN A 2 -10.70 15.70 -12.18
N GLY A 3 -11.23 15.85 -10.96
CA GLY A 3 -11.62 17.17 -10.45
C GLY A 3 -10.56 17.96 -9.66
N HIS A 4 -9.67 17.27 -8.92
CA HIS A 4 -8.88 17.92 -7.87
C HIS A 4 -7.36 17.88 -8.05
N SER A 5 -6.84 17.08 -8.98
CA SER A 5 -5.39 17.01 -9.20
C SER A 5 -4.79 18.35 -9.65
N GLY A 6 -5.49 19.09 -10.51
CA GLY A 6 -5.07 20.43 -10.92
C GLY A 6 -5.14 21.47 -9.80
N LEU A 7 -6.14 21.35 -8.91
CA LEU A 7 -6.26 22.20 -7.72
C LEU A 7 -5.14 21.96 -6.72
N VAL A 8 -4.82 20.69 -6.42
CA VAL A 8 -3.71 20.36 -5.50
C VAL A 8 -2.38 20.92 -6.03
N LYS A 9 -2.11 20.75 -7.32
CA LYS A 9 -0.90 21.31 -7.96
C LYS A 9 -0.85 22.82 -7.86
N CYS A 10 -1.93 23.49 -8.26
CA CYS A 10 -2.04 24.95 -8.20
C CYS A 10 -1.82 25.47 -6.77
N LEU A 11 -2.39 24.82 -5.75
CA LEU A 11 -2.23 25.24 -4.36
C LEU A 11 -0.76 25.15 -3.92
N VAL A 12 -0.08 24.03 -4.20
CA VAL A 12 1.34 23.85 -3.85
C VAL A 12 2.22 24.84 -4.62
N GLU A 13 1.97 25.06 -5.90
CA GLU A 13 2.66 26.07 -6.72
C GLU A 13 2.45 27.51 -6.21
N ASN A 14 1.31 27.78 -5.57
CA ASN A 14 1.02 29.05 -4.91
C ASN A 14 1.48 29.10 -3.44
N GLY A 15 2.33 28.15 -3.01
CA GLY A 15 2.98 28.16 -1.69
C GLY A 15 2.22 27.44 -0.59
N ALA A 16 1.24 26.59 -0.91
CA ALA A 16 0.67 25.70 0.10
C ALA A 16 1.74 24.73 0.64
N ASP A 17 1.80 24.60 1.96
CA ASP A 17 2.72 23.68 2.64
C ASP A 17 2.26 22.23 2.49
N VAL A 18 3.08 21.40 1.83
CA VAL A 18 2.81 19.97 1.64
C VAL A 18 2.83 19.18 2.96
N HIS A 19 3.49 19.71 3.99
CA HIS A 19 3.60 19.09 5.31
C HIS A 19 2.44 19.47 6.26
N ALA A 20 1.51 20.30 5.82
CA ALA A 20 0.38 20.75 6.62
C ALA A 20 -0.39 19.57 7.24
N ASN A 21 -0.68 19.68 8.54
CA ASN A 21 -1.37 18.66 9.34
C ASN A 21 -0.75 17.26 9.26
N ASN A 22 0.59 17.19 9.27
CA ASN A 22 1.36 15.94 9.19
C ASN A 22 1.09 15.21 7.86
N ASP A 23 1.36 15.93 6.77
CA ASP A 23 1.23 15.49 5.38
C ASP A 23 -0.19 14.98 5.05
N GLN A 24 -1.21 15.68 5.55
CA GLN A 24 -2.62 15.28 5.40
C GLN A 24 -3.00 15.07 3.94
N ALA A 25 -2.51 15.91 3.03
CA ALA A 25 -2.78 15.80 1.61
C ALA A 25 -2.33 14.44 1.05
N LEU A 26 -1.12 13.99 1.42
CA LEU A 26 -0.59 12.69 1.02
C LEU A 26 -1.44 11.57 1.61
N ARG A 27 -1.72 11.62 2.91
CA ARG A 27 -2.54 10.60 3.59
C ARG A 27 -3.93 10.44 2.95
N SER A 28 -4.61 11.54 2.66
CA SER A 28 -5.93 11.53 2.03
C SER A 28 -5.88 11.01 0.59
N ALA A 29 -4.87 11.42 -0.19
CA ALA A 29 -4.68 10.94 -1.56
C ALA A 29 -4.39 9.44 -1.60
N SER A 30 -3.54 8.95 -0.69
CA SER A 30 -3.20 7.52 -0.60
C SER A 30 -4.38 6.67 -0.15
N MET A 31 -5.16 7.13 0.84
CA MET A 31 -6.38 6.45 1.29
C MET A 31 -7.46 6.39 0.20
N SER A 32 -7.48 7.37 -0.71
CA SER A 32 -8.47 7.45 -1.82
C SER A 32 -7.96 6.86 -3.13
N GLY A 33 -6.73 6.34 -3.18
CA GLY A 33 -6.15 5.72 -4.38
C GLY A 33 -5.74 6.70 -5.48
N HIS A 34 -5.58 8.00 -5.18
CA HIS A 34 -5.28 9.03 -6.18
C HIS A 34 -3.80 9.09 -6.53
N LEU A 35 -3.33 8.10 -7.31
CA LEU A 35 -1.91 7.90 -7.64
C LEU A 35 -1.21 9.16 -8.16
N GLU A 36 -1.81 9.89 -9.10
CA GLU A 36 -1.18 11.08 -9.69
C GLU A 36 -1.00 12.22 -8.68
N ILE A 37 -1.88 12.32 -7.68
CA ILE A 37 -1.75 13.28 -6.58
C ILE A 37 -0.67 12.79 -5.61
N VAL A 38 -0.66 11.49 -5.28
CA VAL A 38 0.39 10.88 -4.44
C VAL A 38 1.77 11.13 -5.02
N LYS A 39 1.97 10.86 -6.32
CA LYS A 39 3.24 11.12 -7.01
C LYS A 39 3.68 12.57 -6.87
N TYR A 40 2.78 13.48 -7.24
CA TYR A 40 3.07 14.91 -7.17
C TYR A 40 3.44 15.39 -5.77
N LEU A 41 2.72 14.93 -4.75
CA LEU A 41 2.98 15.32 -3.36
C LEU A 41 4.32 14.78 -2.84
N VAL A 42 4.67 13.54 -3.16
CA VAL A 42 5.97 12.94 -2.81
C VAL A 42 7.10 13.64 -3.55
N ASP A 43 6.94 13.91 -4.85
CA ASP A 43 7.92 14.67 -5.64
C ASP A 43 8.07 16.12 -5.13
N SER A 44 7.03 16.67 -4.50
CA SER A 44 7.05 17.98 -3.84
C SER A 44 7.60 17.93 -2.41
N GLY A 45 8.09 16.77 -1.95
CA GLY A 45 8.79 16.61 -0.68
C GLY A 45 7.98 16.04 0.48
N SER A 46 6.71 15.64 0.27
CA SER A 46 5.87 15.09 1.36
C SER A 46 6.53 13.88 2.04
N ASN A 47 6.39 13.79 3.36
CA ASN A 47 6.92 12.69 4.15
C ASN A 47 6.04 11.44 4.00
N VAL A 48 6.55 10.42 3.29
CA VAL A 48 5.86 9.14 3.07
C VAL A 48 5.61 8.34 4.35
N ASP A 49 6.39 8.59 5.40
CA ASP A 49 6.29 7.91 6.70
C ASP A 49 5.45 8.70 7.72
N ALA A 50 4.84 9.83 7.31
CA ALA A 50 4.01 10.65 8.18
C ALA A 50 2.89 9.84 8.86
N GLN A 51 2.67 10.13 10.16
CA GLN A 51 1.68 9.46 11.00
C GLN A 51 1.84 7.93 10.98
N ASP A 52 3.06 7.45 11.26
CA ASP A 52 3.37 6.04 11.39
C ASP A 52 3.04 5.24 10.10
N GLY A 53 3.50 5.76 8.96
CA GLY A 53 3.29 5.14 7.65
C GLY A 53 1.83 5.05 7.22
N TYR A 54 0.99 6.01 7.64
CA TYR A 54 -0.46 6.02 7.36
C TYR A 54 -0.77 5.80 5.88
N ALA A 55 -0.05 6.51 5.00
CA ALA A 55 -0.25 6.44 3.56
C ALA A 55 -0.19 5.00 3.03
N LEU A 56 0.86 4.25 3.39
CA LEU A 56 1.05 2.86 2.97
C LEU A 56 0.01 1.92 3.60
N ARG A 57 -0.27 2.08 4.89
CA ARG A 57 -1.23 1.24 5.63
C ARG A 57 -2.63 1.33 5.04
N TRP A 58 -3.12 2.55 4.80
CA TRP A 58 -4.47 2.77 4.28
C TRP A 58 -4.60 2.50 2.78
N ALA A 59 -3.58 2.80 1.98
CA ALA A 59 -3.56 2.36 0.58
C ALA A 59 -3.63 0.82 0.49
N SER A 60 -2.94 0.11 1.39
CA SER A 60 -2.95 -1.35 1.48
C SER A 60 -4.30 -1.90 1.97
N ALA A 61 -4.87 -1.28 3.00
CA ALA A 61 -6.18 -1.64 3.56
C ALA A 61 -7.35 -1.45 2.59
N ASN A 62 -7.22 -0.54 1.60
CA ASN A 62 -8.22 -0.29 0.55
C ASN A 62 -7.84 -0.91 -0.80
N GLY A 63 -6.71 -1.63 -0.89
CA GLY A 63 -6.32 -2.35 -2.10
C GLY A 63 -5.82 -1.48 -3.25
N HIS A 64 -5.37 -0.24 -2.97
CA HIS A 64 -4.85 0.69 -3.97
C HIS A 64 -3.44 0.29 -4.43
N PHE A 65 -3.37 -0.79 -5.21
CA PHE A 65 -2.13 -1.48 -5.58
C PHE A 65 -1.05 -0.56 -6.17
N GLU A 66 -1.40 0.30 -7.12
CA GLU A 66 -0.42 1.20 -7.75
C GLU A 66 0.12 2.26 -6.78
N VAL A 67 -0.71 2.73 -5.83
CA VAL A 67 -0.27 3.64 -4.76
C VAL A 67 0.68 2.92 -3.82
N VAL A 68 0.35 1.69 -3.41
CA VAL A 68 1.23 0.87 -2.56
C VAL A 68 2.60 0.67 -3.22
N LYS A 69 2.61 0.28 -4.50
CA LYS A 69 3.84 0.05 -5.25
C LYS A 69 4.70 1.33 -5.34
N TYR A 70 4.08 2.48 -5.59
CA TYR A 70 4.81 3.75 -5.66
C TYR A 70 5.38 4.16 -4.31
N LEU A 71 4.60 4.10 -3.22
CA LEU A 71 5.06 4.47 -1.88
C LEU A 71 6.24 3.61 -1.43
N VAL A 72 6.15 2.28 -1.61
CA VAL A 72 7.23 1.36 -1.27
C VAL A 72 8.50 1.65 -2.09
N GLY A 73 8.36 1.99 -3.37
CA GLY A 73 9.49 2.38 -4.22
C GLY A 73 10.18 3.68 -3.80
N ASN A 74 9.48 4.57 -3.09
CA ASN A 74 9.99 5.86 -2.62
C ASN A 74 10.48 5.83 -1.17
N GLY A 75 10.92 4.67 -0.69
CA GLY A 75 11.69 4.59 0.55
C GLY A 75 10.86 4.74 1.82
N THR A 76 9.58 4.37 1.81
CA THR A 76 8.80 4.17 3.06
C THR A 76 9.64 3.29 3.99
N ASN A 77 9.80 3.64 5.26
CA ASN A 77 10.57 2.81 6.18
C ASN A 77 9.83 1.47 6.44
N ILE A 78 10.14 0.51 5.57
CA ILE A 78 9.45 -0.77 5.42
C ILE A 78 9.46 -1.57 6.73
N HIS A 79 10.44 -1.40 7.61
CA HIS A 79 10.60 -2.35 8.70
C HIS A 79 9.53 -2.28 9.79
N GLU A 80 8.93 -1.11 10.05
CA GLU A 80 7.98 -0.95 11.15
C GLU A 80 6.51 -1.01 10.71
N TYR A 81 6.18 -0.47 9.52
CA TYR A 81 4.78 -0.33 9.08
C TYR A 81 4.34 -1.35 8.03
N PHE A 82 5.28 -2.07 7.42
CA PHE A 82 4.97 -3.00 6.34
C PHE A 82 4.20 -4.24 6.80
N ASN A 83 4.49 -4.75 7.99
CA ASN A 83 3.72 -5.87 8.54
C ASN A 83 2.26 -5.46 8.75
N GLN A 84 2.02 -4.25 9.28
CA GLN A 84 0.66 -3.73 9.47
C GLN A 84 -0.05 -3.48 8.14
N ALA A 85 0.66 -2.98 7.12
CA ALA A 85 0.12 -2.81 5.78
C ALA A 85 -0.25 -4.16 5.14
N LEU A 86 0.62 -5.16 5.27
CA LEU A 86 0.39 -6.54 4.82
C LEU A 86 -0.81 -7.17 5.55
N GLU A 87 -0.86 -7.07 6.87
CA GLU A 87 -1.98 -7.54 7.67
C GLU A 87 -3.28 -6.87 7.24
N SER A 88 -3.30 -5.54 7.10
CA SER A 88 -4.49 -4.80 6.67
C SER A 88 -4.98 -5.25 5.28
N ALA A 89 -4.06 -5.46 4.33
CA ALA A 89 -4.40 -5.99 3.01
C ALA A 89 -4.93 -7.43 3.08
N ILE A 90 -4.41 -8.25 4.00
CA ILE A 90 -4.93 -9.59 4.28
C ILE A 90 -6.35 -9.47 4.82
N TRP A 91 -6.59 -8.79 5.94
CA TRP A 91 -7.92 -8.68 6.55
C TRP A 91 -9.01 -8.16 5.59
N ASN A 92 -8.65 -7.30 4.64
CA ASN A 92 -9.57 -6.76 3.64
C ASN A 92 -9.58 -7.52 2.29
N GLY A 93 -8.82 -8.60 2.15
CA GLY A 93 -8.86 -9.48 0.97
C GLY A 93 -8.17 -8.95 -0.30
N HIS A 94 -7.24 -7.99 -0.18
CA HIS A 94 -6.56 -7.37 -1.32
C HIS A 94 -5.37 -8.20 -1.82
N LEU A 95 -5.68 -9.29 -2.52
CA LEU A 95 -4.72 -10.32 -2.94
C LEU A 95 -3.48 -9.78 -3.66
N GLU A 96 -3.62 -8.83 -4.58
CA GLU A 96 -2.49 -8.30 -5.36
C GLU A 96 -1.52 -7.50 -4.49
N VAL A 97 -2.03 -6.72 -3.54
CA VAL A 97 -1.21 -6.02 -2.53
C VAL A 97 -0.48 -7.04 -1.65
N VAL A 98 -1.19 -8.08 -1.18
CA VAL A 98 -0.60 -9.14 -0.34
C VAL A 98 0.56 -9.84 -1.05
N LYS A 99 0.37 -10.23 -2.33
CA LYS A 99 1.43 -10.87 -3.13
C LYS A 99 2.66 -9.97 -3.25
N TYR A 100 2.44 -8.70 -3.61
CA TYR A 100 3.53 -7.75 -3.81
C TYR A 100 4.32 -7.49 -2.53
N LEU A 101 3.65 -7.13 -1.43
CA LEU A 101 4.31 -6.87 -0.16
C LEU A 101 5.04 -8.14 0.34
N ARG A 102 4.43 -9.31 0.21
CA ARG A 102 5.12 -10.54 0.61
C ARG A 102 6.40 -10.81 -0.19
N ASN A 103 6.36 -10.61 -1.51
CA ASN A 103 7.51 -10.86 -2.37
C ASN A 103 8.71 -9.97 -2.01
N LEU A 104 8.44 -8.73 -1.64
CA LEU A 104 9.45 -7.80 -1.13
C LEU A 104 10.05 -8.26 0.20
N LYS A 105 9.22 -8.71 1.16
CA LYS A 105 9.70 -9.19 2.47
C LYS A 105 10.59 -10.43 2.36
N ASN A 106 10.32 -11.31 1.38
CA ASN A 106 11.01 -12.58 1.25
C ASN A 106 12.22 -12.52 0.31
N ASN A 107 12.61 -11.35 -0.23
CA ASN A 107 13.69 -11.22 -1.23
C ASN A 107 13.56 -12.25 -2.38
N GLY A 108 12.33 -12.52 -2.84
CA GLY A 108 12.08 -13.52 -3.90
C GLY A 108 12.19 -15.00 -3.49
N LYS A 109 12.42 -15.33 -2.21
CA LYS A 109 12.37 -16.74 -1.73
C LYS A 109 10.91 -17.15 -1.48
N SER A 110 10.26 -17.62 -2.53
CA SER A 110 8.84 -17.99 -2.54
C SER A 110 8.60 -19.39 -1.95
N GLU A 111 8.12 -19.47 -0.70
CA GLU A 111 7.44 -20.68 -0.19
C GLU A 111 6.51 -20.39 1.00
N ASN A 112 6.84 -19.41 1.85
CA ASN A 112 6.09 -19.16 3.10
C ASN A 112 4.73 -18.46 2.94
N GLY A 113 4.39 -18.02 1.73
CA GLY A 113 3.25 -17.14 1.52
C GLY A 113 1.89 -17.80 1.54
N LEU A 114 1.74 -18.86 0.75
CA LEU A 114 0.49 -19.60 0.69
C LEU A 114 0.10 -20.13 2.08
N ASN A 115 1.08 -20.53 2.87
CA ASN A 115 0.87 -21.06 4.22
C ASN A 115 0.34 -20.01 5.19
N LEU A 116 0.84 -18.77 5.15
CA LEU A 116 0.30 -17.69 5.99
C LEU A 116 -1.11 -17.27 5.56
N PHE A 117 -1.38 -17.19 4.24
CA PHE A 117 -2.73 -16.89 3.75
C PHE A 117 -3.74 -17.98 4.19
N LYS A 118 -3.35 -19.26 4.08
CA LYS A 118 -4.13 -20.38 4.60
C LYS A 118 -4.31 -20.32 6.11
N SER A 119 -3.27 -19.94 6.86
CA SER A 119 -3.29 -19.87 8.33
C SER A 119 -4.14 -18.71 8.86
N VAL A 120 -4.04 -17.50 8.28
CA VAL A 120 -4.78 -16.33 8.77
C VAL A 120 -6.27 -16.43 8.46
N PHE A 121 -6.62 -16.97 7.29
CA PHE A 121 -8.02 -17.15 6.91
C PHE A 121 -8.59 -18.52 7.24
N ASN A 122 -7.81 -19.37 7.93
CA ASN A 122 -8.15 -20.76 8.21
C ASN A 122 -8.71 -21.50 6.97
N LEU A 123 -8.16 -21.18 5.79
CA LEU A 123 -8.59 -21.73 4.50
C LEU A 123 -7.99 -23.13 4.31
N ASN A 124 -8.46 -24.09 5.10
CA ASN A 124 -8.20 -25.52 4.88
C ASN A 124 -9.01 -26.11 3.71
N TYR A 125 -9.78 -25.28 2.98
CA TYR A 125 -10.77 -25.75 1.99
C TYR A 125 -10.25 -26.00 0.57
N PHE A 126 -9.00 -25.65 0.25
CA PHE A 126 -8.36 -26.10 -0.99
C PHE A 126 -7.33 -27.20 -0.68
N SER A 127 -7.85 -28.31 -0.16
CA SER A 127 -7.11 -29.56 -0.06
C SER A 127 -6.93 -30.13 -1.47
N ASN A 128 -5.67 -30.31 -1.86
CA ASN A 128 -5.16 -31.21 -2.89
C ASN A 128 -6.22 -32.14 -3.52
N LYS A 129 -6.92 -31.68 -4.56
CA LYS A 129 -7.74 -32.56 -5.41
C LYS A 129 -7.27 -32.68 -6.86
N ASP A 130 -6.16 -32.03 -7.21
CA ASP A 130 -5.50 -32.20 -8.52
C ASP A 130 -4.23 -33.08 -8.44
N GLN A 131 -4.12 -33.92 -7.41
CA GLN A 131 -3.32 -35.15 -7.54
C GLN A 131 -4.28 -36.25 -7.95
N ASP A 132 -4.47 -36.34 -9.26
CA ASP A 132 -5.11 -37.46 -9.93
C ASP A 132 -4.40 -38.77 -9.53
N PRO A 133 -5.07 -39.72 -8.87
CA PRO A 133 -4.51 -41.03 -8.63
C PRO A 133 -5.02 -42.00 -9.70
N LYS A 134 -4.31 -42.10 -10.82
CA LYS A 134 -3.93 -43.34 -11.53
C LYS A 134 -3.26 -43.08 -12.87
#